data_AF-R7SJQ8-F1
#
_entry.id   AF-R7SJQ8-F1
#
_cell.length_a   1.000
_cell.length_b   1.000
_cell.length_c   1.000
_cell.angle_alpha   90.00
_cell.angle_beta   90.00
_cell.angle_gamma   90.00
#
_symmetry.space_group_name_H-M   'P 1'
#
loop_
_entity.id
_entity.type
_entity.pdbx_description
1 polymer ?
#
loop_
_entity_poly.entity_id
_entity_poly.type
_entity_poly.pdbx_seq_one_letter_code
_entity_poly.pdbx_strand_id
1 'polypeptide(L)'
;PSFARRDPIDLVAIVGSKVSAVIKRLQAIFDRKDQLLDIPHDHRLALQRIGDRLEWILDNIENGSSWTRSQQQNIDWFCKEFGKVKFSGLGQNFERVVKALVELERFGYLDWIVV
;
A
#
# COMPACT_ATOMS: atom_id res chain seq x y z
N PRO A 1 -5.00 19.38 -3.43
CA PRO A 1 -5.42 19.92 -2.11
C PRO A 1 -4.34 19.67 -1.05
N SER A 2 -3.77 20.76 -0.52
CA SER A 2 -2.70 20.75 0.49
C SER A 2 -3.26 20.33 1.85
N PHE A 3 -2.55 19.45 2.57
CA PHE A 3 -2.88 18.94 3.90
C PHE A 3 -2.78 19.98 5.03
N ALA A 4 -2.56 21.26 4.72
CA ALA A 4 -2.12 22.26 5.70
C ALA A 4 -3.18 22.76 6.70
N ARG A 5 -4.45 22.31 6.64
CA ARG A 5 -5.54 22.78 7.54
C ARG A 5 -6.62 21.73 7.82
N ARG A 6 -6.27 20.44 7.93
CA ARG A 6 -7.25 19.41 8.35
C ARG A 6 -7.08 19.12 9.83
N ASP A 7 -8.19 18.93 10.53
CA ASP A 7 -8.18 18.43 11.90
C ASP A 7 -7.39 17.10 11.93
N PRO A 8 -6.55 16.83 12.95
CA PRO A 8 -5.90 15.53 13.12
C PRO A 8 -6.86 14.34 12.93
N ILE A 9 -8.12 14.46 13.35
CA ILE A 9 -9.17 13.44 13.17
C ILE A 9 -9.49 13.21 11.69
N ASP A 10 -9.60 14.29 10.91
CA ASP A 10 -9.84 14.20 9.47
C ASP A 10 -8.65 13.51 8.76
N LEU A 11 -7.42 13.81 9.19
CA LEU A 11 -6.22 13.21 8.61
C LEU A 11 -6.17 11.69 8.84
N VAL A 12 -6.47 11.24 10.06
CA VAL A 12 -6.58 9.82 10.41
C VAL A 12 -7.63 9.12 9.53
N ALA A 13 -8.83 9.70 9.41
CA ALA A 13 -9.90 9.14 8.59
C ALA A 13 -9.52 9.06 7.09
N ILE A 14 -8.85 10.09 6.57
CA ILE A 14 -8.40 10.15 5.18
C ILE A 14 -7.30 9.13 4.92
N VAL A 15 -6.30 9.02 5.79
CA VAL A 15 -5.23 8.02 5.63
C VAL A 15 -5.80 6.61 5.74
N GLY A 16 -6.62 6.34 6.75
CA GLY A 16 -7.27 5.04 6.95
C GLY A 16 -8.11 4.62 5.73
N SER A 17 -8.91 5.53 5.17
CA SER A 17 -9.72 5.24 3.97
C SER A 17 -8.85 4.89 2.75
N LYS A 18 -7.72 5.58 2.55
CA LYS A 18 -6.78 5.30 1.44
C LYS A 18 -6.10 3.96 1.62
N VAL A 19 -5.58 3.70 2.82
CA VAL A 19 -4.88 2.44 3.15
C VAL A 19 -5.85 1.26 2.99
N SER A 20 -7.07 1.37 3.51
CA SER A 20 -8.10 0.34 3.34
C SER A 20 -8.43 0.07 1.86
N ALA A 21 -8.51 1.11 1.04
CA ALA A 21 -8.74 0.95 -0.40
C ALA A 21 -7.56 0.25 -1.11
N VAL A 22 -6.32 0.54 -0.70
CA VAL A 22 -5.12 -0.12 -1.23
C VAL A 22 -5.09 -1.58 -0.80
N ILE A 23 -5.35 -1.91 0.46
CA ILE A 23 -5.44 -3.30 0.97
C ILE A 23 -6.45 -4.10 0.14
N LYS A 24 -7.66 -3.56 -0.08
CA LYS A 24 -8.68 -4.23 -0.91
C LYS A 24 -8.20 -4.52 -2.33
N ARG A 25 -7.44 -3.60 -2.93
CA ARG A 25 -6.86 -3.81 -4.28
C ARG A 25 -5.73 -4.83 -4.24
N LEU A 26 -4.89 -4.82 -3.22
CA LEU A 26 -3.83 -5.80 -3.04
C LEU A 26 -4.41 -7.21 -2.83
N GLN A 27 -5.51 -7.32 -2.08
CA GLN A 27 -6.22 -8.60 -1.89
C GLN A 27 -6.64 -9.23 -3.23
N ALA A 28 -7.06 -8.41 -4.22
CA ALA A 28 -7.40 -8.91 -5.55
C ALA A 28 -6.20 -9.57 -6.30
N ILE A 29 -4.97 -9.28 -5.88
CA ILE A 29 -3.76 -9.99 -6.34
C ILE A 29 -3.67 -11.36 -5.65
N PHE A 30 -3.81 -11.39 -4.32
CA PHE A 30 -3.71 -12.61 -3.53
C PHE A 30 -4.85 -13.62 -3.81
N ASP A 31 -6.03 -13.13 -4.18
CA ASP A 31 -7.16 -13.97 -4.57
C ASP A 31 -6.88 -14.78 -5.85
N ARG A 32 -5.92 -14.34 -6.68
CA ARG A 32 -5.49 -15.03 -7.91
C ARG A 32 -4.36 -16.00 -7.64
N LYS A 33 -4.62 -16.96 -6.75
CA LYS A 33 -3.63 -17.93 -6.25
C LYS A 33 -2.86 -18.62 -7.37
N ASP A 34 -3.55 -19.12 -8.40
CA ASP A 34 -2.93 -19.85 -9.50
C ASP A 34 -1.89 -18.99 -10.24
N GLN A 35 -2.24 -17.74 -10.55
CA GLN A 35 -1.33 -16.82 -11.22
C GLN A 35 -0.18 -16.37 -10.30
N LEU A 36 -0.42 -16.32 -8.99
CA LEU A 36 0.59 -15.98 -8.00
C LEU A 36 1.65 -17.09 -7.86
N LEU A 37 1.29 -18.36 -8.09
CA LEU A 37 2.24 -19.47 -8.08
C LEU A 37 3.33 -19.31 -9.17
N ASP A 38 2.96 -18.72 -10.31
CA ASP A 38 3.88 -18.45 -11.42
C ASP A 38 4.80 -17.24 -11.21
N ILE A 39 4.54 -16.41 -10.18
CA ILE A 39 5.36 -15.24 -9.85
C ILE A 39 6.63 -15.67 -9.09
N PRO A 40 7.80 -15.04 -9.34
CA PRO A 40 9.01 -15.29 -8.56
C PRO A 40 8.80 -15.16 -7.04
N HIS A 41 9.46 -16.01 -6.26
CA HIS A 41 9.25 -16.05 -4.81
C HIS A 41 9.58 -14.72 -4.13
N ASP A 42 10.67 -14.06 -4.53
CA ASP A 42 11.09 -12.74 -4.03
C ASP A 42 10.05 -11.65 -4.32
N HIS A 43 9.39 -11.70 -5.49
CA HIS A 43 8.29 -10.80 -5.82
C HIS A 43 7.07 -11.05 -4.93
N ARG A 44 6.73 -12.32 -4.65
CA ARG A 44 5.67 -12.65 -3.69
C ARG A 44 5.98 -12.13 -2.28
N LEU A 45 7.24 -12.26 -1.84
CA LEU A 45 7.67 -11.73 -0.55
C LEU A 45 7.54 -10.20 -0.49
N ALA A 46 7.86 -9.48 -1.56
CA ALA A 46 7.66 -8.04 -1.63
C ALA A 46 6.17 -7.66 -1.53
N LEU A 47 5.28 -8.40 -2.20
CA LEU A 47 3.83 -8.19 -2.05
C LEU A 47 3.36 -8.45 -0.62
N GLN A 48 3.87 -9.50 0.03
CA GLN A 48 3.55 -9.81 1.42
C GLN A 48 3.99 -8.67 2.34
N ARG A 49 5.24 -8.18 2.22
CA ARG A 49 5.74 -7.03 2.99
C ARG A 49 4.90 -5.78 2.81
N ILE A 50 4.42 -5.51 1.59
CA ILE A 50 3.46 -4.42 1.37
C ILE A 50 2.19 -4.66 2.20
N GLY A 51 1.61 -5.85 2.12
CA GLY A 51 0.41 -6.24 2.87
C GLY A 51 0.59 -6.03 4.37
N ASP A 52 1.62 -6.65 4.94
CA ASP A 52 1.91 -6.61 6.38
C ASP A 52 2.08 -5.16 6.88
N ARG A 53 2.79 -4.32 6.13
CA ARG A 53 2.99 -2.90 6.49
C ARG A 53 1.70 -2.08 6.37
N LEU A 54 0.85 -2.37 5.38
CA LEU A 54 -0.44 -1.69 5.24
C LEU A 54 -1.42 -2.09 6.34
N GLU A 55 -1.45 -3.36 6.73
CA GLU A 55 -2.21 -3.85 7.86
C GLU A 55 -1.72 -3.21 9.16
N TRP A 56 -0.40 -3.16 9.38
CA TRP A 56 0.17 -2.46 10.53
C TRP A 56 -0.25 -0.99 10.59
N ILE A 57 -0.26 -0.27 9.45
CA ILE A 57 -0.74 1.13 9.40
C ILE A 57 -2.20 1.22 9.83
N LEU A 58 -3.04 0.29 9.37
CA LEU A 58 -4.47 0.29 9.69
C LEU A 58 -4.69 0.00 11.18
N ASP A 59 -3.97 -0.98 11.75
CA ASP A 59 -4.07 -1.36 13.16
C ASP A 59 -3.56 -0.25 14.10
N ASN A 60 -2.62 0.58 13.63
CA ASN A 60 -2.03 1.66 14.42
C ASN A 60 -2.55 3.06 14.05
N ILE A 61 -3.61 3.14 13.24
CA ILE A 61 -4.07 4.41 12.66
C ILE A 61 -4.57 5.40 13.72
N GLU A 62 -5.05 4.92 14.86
CA GLU A 62 -5.45 5.75 16.01
C GLU A 62 -4.26 6.54 16.59
N ASN A 63 -3.05 5.97 16.50
CA ASN A 63 -1.80 6.65 16.83
C ASN A 63 -1.28 7.53 15.67
N GLY A 64 -2.04 7.65 14.57
CA GLY A 64 -1.61 8.37 13.37
C GLY A 64 -1.26 9.84 13.61
N SER A 65 -1.89 10.47 14.61
CA SER A 65 -1.57 11.85 15.00
C SER A 65 -0.19 12.00 15.64
N SER A 66 0.41 10.93 16.18
CA SER A 66 1.78 10.94 16.71
C SER A 66 2.84 10.60 15.67
N TRP A 67 2.45 10.15 14.47
CA TRP A 67 3.40 9.94 13.38
C TRP A 67 4.00 11.26 12.93
N THR A 68 5.29 11.23 12.62
CA THR A 68 5.98 12.36 12.05
C THR A 68 5.35 12.75 10.71
N ARG A 69 5.52 14.03 10.34
CA ARG A 69 5.05 14.52 9.04
C ARG A 69 5.60 13.70 7.86
N SER A 70 6.87 13.26 7.95
CA SER A 70 7.50 12.44 6.91
C SER A 70 6.85 11.06 6.80
N GLN A 71 6.53 10.40 7.91
CA GLN A 71 5.82 9.12 7.90
C GLN A 71 4.44 9.24 7.25
N GLN A 72 3.66 10.27 7.62
CA GLN A 72 2.35 10.53 7.01
C GLN A 72 2.45 10.82 5.50
N GLN A 73 3.46 11.59 5.09
CA GLN A 73 3.72 11.87 3.68
C GLN A 73 4.13 10.63 2.90
N ASN A 74 4.96 9.76 3.49
CA ASN A 74 5.35 8.51 2.87
C ASN A 74 4.15 7.58 2.64
N ILE A 75 3.24 7.47 3.62
CA ILE A 75 1.99 6.70 3.45
C ILE A 75 1.15 7.29 2.31
N ASP A 76 0.99 8.62 2.27
CA ASP A 76 0.22 9.30 1.22
C ASP A 76 0.85 9.10 -0.17
N TRP A 77 2.17 9.21 -0.30
CA TRP A 77 2.90 8.95 -1.54
C TRP A 77 2.78 7.49 -1.97
N PHE A 78 2.97 6.54 -1.05
CA PHE A 78 2.78 5.13 -1.34
C PHE A 78 1.38 4.87 -1.90
N CYS A 79 0.33 5.34 -1.23
CA CYS A 79 -1.05 5.15 -1.67
C CYS A 79 -1.32 5.82 -3.04
N LYS A 80 -0.72 6.98 -3.30
CA LYS A 80 -0.83 7.67 -4.60
C LYS A 80 -0.17 6.89 -5.72
N GLU A 81 1.08 6.44 -5.52
CA GLU A 81 1.80 5.65 -6.53
C GLU A 81 1.12 4.31 -6.77
N PHE A 82 0.69 3.61 -5.71
CA PHE A 82 -0.13 2.40 -5.84
C PHE A 82 -1.39 2.67 -6.67
N GLY A 83 -2.06 3.79 -6.40
CA GLY A 83 -3.28 4.20 -7.11
C GLY A 83 -3.10 4.41 -8.62
N LYS A 84 -1.87 4.65 -9.09
CA LYS A 84 -1.54 4.78 -10.53
C LYS A 84 -1.40 3.43 -11.23
N VAL A 85 -1.19 2.35 -10.50
CA VAL A 85 -1.10 1.01 -11.07
C VAL A 85 -2.46 0.61 -11.63
N LYS A 86 -2.49 0.25 -12.91
CA LYS A 86 -3.73 -0.10 -13.62
C LYS A 86 -4.07 -1.57 -13.40
N PHE A 87 -5.12 -1.82 -12.61
CA PHE A 87 -5.67 -3.16 -12.36
C PHE A 87 -6.71 -3.61 -13.42
N SER A 88 -7.02 -2.76 -14.40
CA SER A 88 -7.93 -3.11 -15.50
C SER A 88 -7.39 -4.32 -16.27
N GLY A 89 -8.23 -5.36 -16.43
CA GLY A 89 -7.81 -6.61 -17.07
C GLY A 89 -6.74 -7.37 -16.28
N LEU A 90 -6.80 -7.31 -14.94
CA LEU A 90 -5.80 -7.91 -14.04
C LEU A 90 -5.39 -9.34 -14.42
N GLY A 91 -6.32 -10.18 -14.87
CA GLY A 91 -5.99 -11.55 -15.29
C GLY A 91 -4.98 -11.61 -16.44
N GLN A 92 -5.09 -10.71 -17.42
CA GLN A 92 -4.18 -10.65 -18.58
C GLN A 92 -2.89 -9.88 -18.24
N ASN A 93 -2.97 -8.93 -17.31
CA ASN A 93 -1.86 -8.03 -16.97
C ASN A 93 -1.17 -8.40 -15.63
N PHE A 94 -1.41 -9.61 -15.11
CA PHE A 94 -1.10 -9.97 -13.72
C PHE A 94 0.37 -9.73 -13.37
N GLU A 95 1.28 -10.30 -14.15
CA GLU A 95 2.72 -10.14 -13.94
C GLU A 95 3.17 -8.68 -14.02
N ARG A 96 2.60 -7.90 -14.95
CA ARG A 96 2.90 -6.46 -15.08
C ARG A 96 2.45 -5.68 -13.85
N VAL A 97 1.26 -5.97 -13.33
CA VAL A 97 0.75 -5.35 -12.11
C VAL A 97 1.65 -5.70 -10.93
N VAL A 98 1.99 -6.99 -10.77
CA VAL A 98 2.90 -7.44 -9.71
C VAL A 98 4.25 -6.74 -9.81
N LYS A 99 4.88 -6.68 -10.98
CA LYS A 99 6.17 -5.99 -11.17
C LYS A 99 6.11 -4.52 -10.75
N ALA A 100 5.04 -3.81 -11.11
CA ALA A 100 4.86 -2.42 -10.70
C ALA A 100 4.72 -2.26 -9.17
N LEU A 101 4.05 -3.20 -8.50
CA LEU A 101 3.94 -3.20 -7.04
C LEU A 101 5.27 -3.55 -6.36
N VAL A 102 6.03 -4.50 -6.91
CA VAL A 102 7.37 -4.85 -6.40
C VAL A 102 8.32 -3.66 -6.56
N GLU A 103 8.27 -2.96 -7.68
CA GLU A 103 9.04 -1.72 -7.88
C GLU A 103 8.64 -0.65 -6.86
N LEU A 104 7.34 -0.53 -6.56
CA LEU A 104 6.86 0.37 -5.52
C LEU A 104 7.40 0.02 -4.12
N GLU A 105 7.51 -1.27 -3.79
CA GLU A 105 8.11 -1.73 -2.53
C GLU A 105 9.57 -1.27 -2.42
N ARG A 106 10.33 -1.34 -3.52
CA ARG A 106 11.75 -0.97 -3.58
C ARG A 106 12.00 0.52 -3.38
N PHE A 107 11.00 1.40 -3.54
CA PHE A 107 11.15 2.82 -3.21
C PHE A 107 11.21 3.07 -1.69
N GLY A 108 10.84 2.09 -0.87
CA GLY A 108 11.08 2.13 0.57
C GLY A 108 10.24 3.15 1.35
N TYR A 109 9.13 3.64 0.78
CA TYR A 109 8.23 4.58 1.47
C TYR A 109 7.79 4.07 2.85
N LEU A 110 7.59 2.75 2.98
CA LEU A 110 7.10 2.11 4.18
C LEU A 110 8.20 1.41 5.00
N ASP A 111 9.49 1.59 4.68
CA ASP A 111 10.59 0.86 5.32
C ASP A 111 10.83 1.25 6.78
N TRP A 112 10.28 2.38 7.22
CA TRP A 112 10.29 2.77 8.64
C TRP A 112 9.38 1.89 9.50
N ILE A 113 8.51 1.08 8.88
CA ILE A 113 7.62 0.12 9.54
C ILE A 113 8.33 -1.23 9.57
N VAL A 114 8.62 -1.71 10.77
CA VAL A 114 9.22 -3.03 11.03
C VAL A 114 8.11 -3.95 11.52
N VAL A 115 7.77 -4.95 10.71
CA VAL A 115 6.74 -5.98 10.94
C VAL A 115 7.37 -7.36 10.99
#